data_AF-A0A947SAB7-F1
#
_entry.id   AF-A0A947SAB7-F1
#
_cell.length_a   1.000
_cell.length_b   1.000
_cell.length_c   1.000
_cell.angle_alpha   90.00
_cell.angle_beta   90.00
_cell.angle_gamma   90.00
#
_symmetry.space_group_name_H-M   'P 1'
#
loop_
_entity.id
_entity.type
_entity.pdbx_description
1 polymer ?
#
loop_
_entity_poly.entity_id
_entity_poly.type
_entity_poly.pdbx_seq_one_letter_code
_entity_poly.pdbx_strand_id
1 'polypeptide(L)'
;LLDGDHEDTEFFPNGNQWFPENSDNLKKAHIKILNKTKALVAQANKVVVDYIIFGNYLEFFDLFKNEFGDDLQIAVLFPKKPEIITRDKERECWTTGEDRIEAVYCEFDKIREKIGEENFIDTSGQSPEETFNKYFKSN
;
A
#
# COMPACT_ATOMS: atom_id res chain seq x y z
N LEU A 1 -7.72 11.44 3.96
CA LEU A 1 -7.37 10.02 3.79
C LEU A 1 -8.22 9.48 2.67
N LEU A 2 -7.61 8.82 1.69
CA LEU A 2 -8.28 8.01 0.69
C LEU A 2 -7.98 6.55 1.02
N ASP A 3 -9.03 5.76 1.20
CA ASP A 3 -8.96 4.30 1.41
C ASP A 3 -8.96 3.62 0.03
N GLY A 4 -7.79 3.18 -0.43
CA GLY A 4 -7.61 2.54 -1.73
C GLY A 4 -8.28 1.17 -1.83
N ASP A 5 -8.34 0.41 -0.73
CA ASP A 5 -8.97 -0.91 -0.69
C ASP A 5 -10.49 -0.76 -0.86
N HIS A 6 -11.08 0.28 -0.27
CA HIS A 6 -12.49 0.60 -0.53
C HIS A 6 -12.74 0.95 -2.01
N GLU A 7 -11.82 1.68 -2.63
CA GLU A 7 -11.97 2.10 -4.03
C GLU A 7 -11.81 0.96 -5.03
N ASP A 8 -10.99 -0.05 -4.71
CA ASP A 8 -10.75 -1.23 -5.54
C ASP A 8 -11.85 -2.31 -5.41
N THR A 9 -12.62 -2.29 -4.31
CA THR A 9 -13.66 -3.27 -3.99
C THR A 9 -14.72 -3.39 -5.10
N GLU A 10 -15.02 -2.31 -5.83
CA GLU A 10 -15.93 -2.36 -6.99
C GLU A 10 -15.46 -3.36 -8.07
N PHE A 11 -14.14 -3.45 -8.27
CA PHE A 11 -13.52 -4.35 -9.23
C PHE A 11 -13.25 -5.73 -8.64
N PHE A 12 -13.08 -5.80 -7.31
CA PHE A 12 -12.69 -6.99 -6.57
C PHE A 12 -13.58 -7.25 -5.35
N PRO A 13 -14.90 -7.46 -5.53
CA PRO A 13 -15.83 -7.61 -4.40
C PRO A 13 -15.55 -8.85 -3.54
N ASN A 14 -14.80 -9.81 -4.08
CA ASN A 14 -14.38 -11.03 -3.39
C ASN A 14 -12.85 -11.10 -3.22
N GLY A 15 -12.14 -9.98 -3.39
CA GLY A 15 -10.68 -9.94 -3.50
C GLY A 15 -10.16 -10.54 -4.80
N ASN A 16 -8.95 -11.11 -4.75
CA ASN A 16 -8.24 -11.78 -5.85
C ASN A 16 -7.57 -10.87 -6.88
N GLN A 17 -7.17 -9.67 -6.45
CA GLN A 17 -6.44 -8.69 -7.25
C GLN A 17 -5.21 -9.29 -7.97
N TRP A 18 -4.54 -10.27 -7.36
CA TRP A 18 -3.26 -10.83 -7.81
C TRP A 18 -3.36 -11.89 -8.91
N PHE A 19 -4.56 -12.37 -9.27
CA PHE A 19 -4.66 -13.35 -10.34
C PHE A 19 -4.35 -12.72 -11.71
N PRO A 20 -3.55 -13.36 -12.59
CA PRO A 20 -3.15 -12.78 -13.87
C PRO A 20 -4.33 -12.36 -14.76
N GLU A 21 -5.43 -13.12 -14.75
CA GLU A 21 -6.66 -12.83 -15.49
C GLU A 21 -7.35 -11.52 -15.03
N ASN A 22 -7.03 -11.03 -13.84
CA ASN A 22 -7.59 -9.81 -13.26
C ASN A 22 -6.77 -8.55 -13.57
N SER A 23 -5.68 -8.65 -14.34
CA SER A 23 -4.77 -7.54 -14.64
C SER A 23 -5.48 -6.30 -15.20
N ASP A 24 -6.47 -6.48 -16.10
CA ASP A 24 -7.23 -5.35 -16.66
C ASP A 24 -8.14 -4.66 -15.64
N ASN A 25 -8.73 -5.43 -14.72
CA ASN A 25 -9.53 -4.87 -13.63
C ASN A 25 -8.64 -4.15 -12.62
N LEU A 26 -7.45 -4.68 -12.36
CA LEU A 26 -6.46 -4.08 -11.46
C LEU A 26 -6.00 -2.72 -12.00
N LYS A 27 -5.73 -2.63 -13.31
CA LYS A 27 -5.43 -1.36 -13.97
C LYS A 27 -6.56 -0.35 -13.83
N LYS A 28 -7.82 -0.76 -14.00
CA LYS A 28 -8.98 0.12 -13.80
C LYS A 28 -9.09 0.61 -12.35
N ALA A 29 -8.84 -0.27 -11.38
CA ALA A 29 -8.80 0.10 -9.96
C ALA A 29 -7.71 1.15 -9.69
N HIS A 30 -6.48 0.90 -10.15
CA HIS A 30 -5.36 1.82 -10.01
C HIS A 30 -5.65 3.20 -10.63
N ILE A 31 -6.21 3.24 -11.84
CA ILE A 31 -6.60 4.48 -12.51
C ILE A 31 -7.71 5.22 -11.73
N LYS A 32 -8.69 4.50 -11.17
CA LYS A 32 -9.74 5.10 -10.35
C LYS A 32 -9.16 5.75 -9.08
N ILE A 33 -8.28 5.04 -8.37
CA ILE A 33 -7.59 5.54 -7.17
C ILE A 33 -6.76 6.78 -7.53
N LEU A 34 -6.01 6.76 -8.64
CA LEU A 34 -5.24 7.91 -9.13
C LEU A 34 -6.15 9.12 -9.40
N ASN A 35 -7.22 8.94 -10.16
CA ASN A 35 -8.15 10.02 -10.50
C ASN A 35 -8.81 10.63 -9.26
N LYS A 36 -9.20 9.81 -8.28
CA LYS A 36 -9.71 10.30 -7.00
C LYS A 36 -8.65 11.07 -6.21
N THR A 37 -7.42 10.56 -6.19
CA THR A 37 -6.30 11.25 -5.53
C THR A 37 -6.07 12.63 -6.14
N LYS A 38 -6.04 12.74 -7.48
CA LYS A 38 -5.91 14.03 -8.20
C LYS A 38 -7.01 15.01 -7.82
N ALA A 39 -8.26 14.56 -7.79
CA ALA A 39 -9.39 15.40 -7.41
C ALA A 39 -9.30 15.89 -5.95
N LEU A 40 -8.80 15.05 -5.04
CA LEU A 40 -8.60 15.42 -3.63
C LEU A 40 -7.43 16.38 -3.46
N VAL A 41 -6.30 16.16 -4.15
CA VAL A 41 -5.14 17.08 -4.14
C VAL A 41 -5.52 18.45 -4.67
N ALA A 42 -6.38 18.53 -5.70
CA ALA A 42 -6.88 19.81 -6.20
C ALA A 42 -7.74 20.59 -5.18
N GLN A 43 -8.27 19.92 -4.15
CA GLN A 43 -9.14 20.51 -3.12
C GLN A 43 -8.44 20.67 -1.76
N ALA A 44 -7.35 19.94 -1.52
CA ALA A 44 -6.71 19.82 -0.22
C ALA A 44 -5.18 19.96 -0.32
N ASN A 45 -4.57 20.50 0.73
CA ASN A 45 -3.12 20.72 0.74
C ASN A 45 -2.30 19.42 0.80
N LYS A 46 -2.84 18.34 1.41
CA LYS A 46 -2.16 17.03 1.55
C LYS A 46 -3.17 15.90 1.54
N VAL A 47 -2.89 14.82 0.82
CA VAL A 47 -3.70 13.61 0.75
C VAL A 47 -2.84 12.41 1.12
N VAL A 48 -3.35 11.57 2.02
CA VAL A 48 -2.76 10.25 2.31
C VAL A 48 -3.63 9.22 1.60
N VAL A 49 -3.00 8.34 0.84
CA VAL A 49 -3.63 7.16 0.22
C VAL A 49 -3.16 5.94 1.02
N ASP A 50 -4.09 5.28 1.69
CA ASP A 50 -3.84 4.01 2.38
C ASP A 50 -4.30 2.87 1.47
N TYR A 51 -3.39 1.99 1.08
CA TYR A 51 -3.73 0.95 0.10
C TYR A 51 -2.82 -0.28 0.22
N ILE A 52 -3.42 -1.47 0.25
CA ILE A 52 -2.69 -2.73 0.12
C ILE A 52 -2.66 -3.09 -1.37
N ILE A 53 -1.58 -2.69 -2.05
CA ILE A 53 -1.40 -3.01 -3.46
C ILE A 53 -1.18 -4.52 -3.60
N PHE A 54 -1.86 -5.16 -4.56
CA PHE A 54 -1.69 -6.58 -4.86
C PHE A 54 -1.53 -6.78 -6.37
N GLY A 55 -0.41 -7.36 -6.79
CA GLY A 55 -0.10 -7.49 -8.22
C GLY A 55 0.22 -6.14 -8.89
N ASN A 56 0.94 -6.17 -10.01
CA ASN A 56 1.34 -4.99 -10.79
C ASN A 56 1.86 -3.80 -9.94
N TYR A 57 2.59 -4.08 -8.85
CA TYR A 57 3.05 -3.10 -7.87
C TYR A 57 3.76 -1.90 -8.52
N LEU A 58 4.73 -2.19 -9.39
CA LEU A 58 5.52 -1.17 -10.05
C LEU A 58 4.66 -0.27 -10.94
N GLU A 59 3.66 -0.82 -11.62
CA GLU A 59 2.75 -0.03 -12.44
C GLU A 59 1.97 0.97 -11.59
N PHE A 60 1.52 0.58 -10.40
CA PHE A 60 0.88 1.51 -9.46
C PHE A 60 1.84 2.62 -9.01
N PHE A 61 3.06 2.27 -8.59
CA PHE A 61 4.03 3.27 -8.16
C PHE A 61 4.42 4.21 -9.30
N ASP A 62 4.64 3.69 -10.51
CA ASP A 62 5.00 4.47 -11.68
C ASP A 62 3.86 5.42 -12.07
N LEU A 63 2.59 5.00 -11.98
CA LEU A 63 1.43 5.87 -12.21
C LEU A 63 1.45 7.10 -11.28
N PHE A 64 1.70 6.89 -9.98
CA PHE A 64 1.76 7.98 -9.01
C PHE A 64 3.01 8.83 -9.17
N LYS A 65 4.17 8.22 -9.40
CA LYS A 65 5.44 8.95 -9.65
C LYS A 65 5.32 9.86 -10.88
N ASN A 66 4.71 9.37 -11.96
CA ASN A 66 4.51 10.15 -13.17
C ASN A 66 3.52 11.31 -12.99
N GLU A 67 2.49 11.15 -12.14
CA GLU A 67 1.50 12.20 -11.91
C GLU A 67 1.98 13.29 -10.94
N PHE A 68 2.61 12.88 -9.83
CA PHE A 68 2.89 13.79 -8.71
C PHE A 68 4.38 14.17 -8.58
N GLY A 69 5.30 13.44 -9.23
CA GLY A 69 6.73 13.77 -9.24
C GLY A 69 7.30 13.99 -7.83
N ASP A 70 7.95 15.14 -7.63
CA ASP A 70 8.59 15.52 -6.37
C ASP A 70 7.60 15.79 -5.22
N ASP A 71 6.32 16.00 -5.52
CA ASP A 71 5.27 16.17 -4.50
C ASP A 71 4.78 14.82 -3.94
N LEU A 72 5.22 13.70 -4.51
CA LEU A 72 4.90 12.36 -4.02
C LEU A 72 5.84 11.94 -2.89
N GLN A 73 5.25 11.44 -1.80
CA GLN A 73 5.97 10.69 -0.77
C GLN A 73 5.45 9.26 -0.71
N ILE A 74 6.35 8.29 -0.79
CA ILE A 74 6.03 6.86 -0.70
C ILE A 74 6.52 6.34 0.65
N ALA A 75 5.66 5.64 1.39
CA ALA A 75 6.04 4.95 2.61
C ALA A 75 5.44 3.54 2.61
N VAL A 76 6.31 2.53 2.53
CA VAL A 76 5.96 1.12 2.65
C VAL A 76 6.27 0.68 4.07
N LEU A 77 5.22 0.45 4.88
CA LEU A 77 5.39 -0.08 6.23
C LEU A 77 5.76 -1.56 6.15
N PHE A 78 7.02 -1.87 6.46
CA PHE A 78 7.61 -3.18 6.17
C PHE A 78 8.29 -3.80 7.41
N PRO A 79 7.53 -4.10 8.48
CA PRO A 79 8.06 -4.76 9.66
C PRO A 79 8.55 -6.18 9.32
N LYS A 80 9.31 -6.79 10.23
CA LYS A 80 9.78 -8.16 10.10
C LYS A 80 8.59 -9.11 9.96
N LYS A 81 8.70 -10.04 9.03
CA LYS A 81 7.66 -11.03 8.73
C LYS A 81 7.05 -11.74 9.96
N PRO A 82 7.83 -12.22 10.96
CA PRO A 82 7.23 -12.82 12.16
C PRO A 82 6.27 -11.89 12.91
N GLU A 83 6.55 -10.58 12.90
CA GLU A 83 5.69 -9.60 13.55
C GLU A 83 4.41 -9.33 12.76
N ILE A 84 4.47 -9.34 11.42
CA ILE A 84 3.27 -9.27 10.58
C ILE A 84 2.35 -10.46 10.88
N ILE A 85 2.92 -11.67 10.97
CA ILE A 85 2.17 -12.90 11.27
C ILE A 85 1.53 -12.82 12.66
N THR A 86 2.27 -12.34 13.68
CA THR A 86 1.71 -12.15 15.03
C THR A 86 0.57 -11.14 15.01
N ARG A 87 0.78 -9.95 14.42
CA ARG A 87 -0.24 -8.91 14.32
C ARG A 87 -1.48 -9.39 13.57
N ASP A 88 -1.31 -10.18 12.50
CA ASP A 88 -2.43 -10.76 11.75
C ASP A 88 -3.26 -11.71 12.62
N LYS A 89 -2.60 -12.58 13.40
CA LYS A 89 -3.26 -13.54 14.32
C LYS A 89 -3.98 -12.85 15.49
N GLU A 90 -3.51 -11.68 15.92
CA GLU A 90 -4.09 -10.91 17.03
C GLU A 90 -5.27 -10.02 16.61
N ARG A 91 -5.54 -9.85 15.30
CA ARG A 91 -6.68 -9.07 14.82
C ARG A 91 -8.00 -9.75 15.17
N GLU A 92 -8.96 -8.96 15.64
CA GLU A 92 -10.31 -9.44 15.96
C GLU A 92 -11.23 -9.53 14.73
N CYS A 93 -10.95 -8.76 13.68
CA CYS A 93 -11.88 -8.54 12.57
C CYS A 93 -11.66 -9.47 11.38
N TRP A 94 -10.42 -9.70 10.96
CA TRP A 94 -10.07 -10.58 9.85
C TRP A 94 -8.58 -10.93 9.89
N THR A 95 -8.22 -12.01 9.22
CA THR A 95 -6.84 -12.48 9.04
C THR A 95 -6.51 -12.61 7.57
N THR A 96 -5.26 -12.31 7.21
CA THR A 96 -4.71 -12.47 5.86
C THR A 96 -4.28 -13.93 5.63
N GLY A 97 -3.77 -14.57 6.68
CA GLY A 97 -3.17 -15.90 6.61
C GLY A 97 -1.68 -15.88 6.29
N GLU A 98 -0.94 -16.80 6.92
CA GLU A 98 0.52 -16.85 6.90
C GLU A 98 1.10 -17.04 5.49
N ASP A 99 0.52 -17.94 4.69
CA ASP A 99 0.96 -18.20 3.31
C ASP A 99 0.87 -16.95 2.43
N ARG A 100 -0.18 -16.15 2.61
CA ARG A 100 -0.36 -14.91 1.83
C ARG A 100 0.58 -13.82 2.30
N ILE A 101 0.80 -13.69 3.62
CA ILE A 101 1.80 -12.79 4.18
C ILE A 101 3.19 -13.12 3.61
N GLU A 102 3.57 -14.40 3.57
CA GLU A 102 4.84 -14.84 2.99
C GLU A 102 4.98 -14.41 1.53
N ALA A 103 3.96 -14.68 0.71
CA ALA A 103 3.97 -14.36 -0.70
C ALA A 103 4.15 -12.86 -0.95
N VAL A 104 3.33 -12.04 -0.28
CA VAL A 104 3.36 -10.57 -0.42
C VAL A 104 4.67 -9.99 0.09
N TYR A 105 5.19 -10.50 1.21
CA TYR A 105 6.48 -10.09 1.75
C TYR A 105 7.61 -10.33 0.75
N CYS A 106 7.65 -11.53 0.15
CA CYS A 106 8.62 -11.88 -0.88
C CYS A 106 8.47 -11.03 -2.15
N GLU A 107 7.23 -10.70 -2.54
CA GLU A 107 6.95 -9.86 -3.72
C GLU A 107 7.48 -8.43 -3.53
N PHE A 108 7.21 -7.81 -2.38
CA PHE A 108 7.71 -6.48 -2.05
C PHE A 108 9.24 -6.43 -1.91
N ASP A 109 9.84 -7.45 -1.30
CA ASP A 109 11.30 -7.50 -1.15
C ASP A 109 12.01 -7.55 -2.51
N LYS A 110 11.47 -8.29 -3.49
CA LYS A 110 11.99 -8.36 -4.86
C LYS A 110 11.93 -7.05 -5.64
N ILE A 111 11.04 -6.14 -5.26
CA ILE A 111 10.87 -4.83 -5.92
C ILE A 111 11.40 -3.68 -5.07
N ARG A 112 12.01 -3.96 -3.92
CA ARG A 112 12.50 -2.97 -2.96
C ARG A 112 13.40 -1.93 -3.61
N GLU A 113 14.44 -2.37 -4.32
CA GLU A 113 15.39 -1.48 -5.01
C GLU A 113 14.70 -0.60 -6.06
N LYS A 114 13.66 -1.10 -6.73
CA LYS A 114 12.94 -0.37 -7.79
C LYS A 114 12.01 0.70 -7.23
N ILE A 115 11.43 0.45 -6.06
CA ILE A 115 10.61 1.44 -5.35
C ILE A 115 11.52 2.50 -4.72
N GLY A 116 12.68 2.08 -4.20
CA GLY A 116 13.65 2.89 -3.44
C GLY A 116 13.73 2.37 -2.00
N GLU A 117 14.90 1.95 -1.54
CA GLU A 117 15.08 1.34 -0.21
C GLU A 117 14.67 2.30 0.92
N GLU A 118 14.88 3.61 0.72
CA GLU A 118 14.51 4.67 1.64
C GLU A 118 13.00 4.77 1.90
N ASN A 119 12.19 4.24 0.99
CA ASN A 119 10.73 4.23 1.13
C ASN A 119 10.23 3.07 2.02
N PHE A 120 11.09 2.11 2.38
CA PHE A 120 10.74 0.97 3.23
C PHE A 120 11.05 1.27 4.70
N ILE A 121 10.00 1.31 5.50
CA ILE A 121 10.09 1.67 6.91
C ILE A 121 9.94 0.42 7.77
N ASP A 122 11.00 0.03 8.48
CA ASP A 122 10.89 -1.02 9.50
C ASP A 122 10.15 -0.47 10.73
N THR A 123 8.93 -0.95 10.92
CA THR A 123 8.06 -0.64 12.06
C THR A 123 8.00 -1.76 13.10
N SER A 124 8.97 -2.70 13.06
CA SER A 124 9.01 -3.80 14.01
C SER A 124 9.19 -3.29 15.44
N GLY A 125 8.47 -3.89 16.38
CA GLY A 125 8.46 -3.54 17.80
C GLY A 125 7.87 -2.17 18.10
N GLN A 126 7.23 -1.51 17.12
CA GLN A 126 6.62 -0.19 17.29
C GLN A 126 5.09 -0.29 17.26
N SER A 127 4.46 0.38 18.20
CA SER A 127 3.03 0.73 18.13
C SER A 127 2.74 1.68 16.96
N PRO A 128 1.47 1.83 16.55
CA PRO A 128 1.08 2.84 15.58
C PRO A 128 1.49 4.27 15.98
N GLU A 129 1.38 4.61 17.27
CA GLU A 129 1.77 5.93 17.79
C GLU A 129 3.29 6.16 17.70
N GLU A 130 4.10 5.18 18.08
CA GLU A 130 5.56 5.27 17.96
C GLU A 130 5.99 5.41 16.50
N THR A 131 5.37 4.62 15.60
CA THR A 131 5.60 4.70 14.16
C THR A 131 5.30 6.10 13.64
N PHE A 132 4.14 6.65 14.02
CA PHE A 132 3.75 8.01 13.64
C PHE A 132 4.74 9.06 14.14
N ASN A 133 5.06 9.03 15.43
CA ASN A 133 5.98 9.99 16.06
C ASN A 133 7.39 9.93 15.45
N LYS A 134 7.84 8.75 15.03
CA LYS A 134 9.18 8.55 14.49
C LYS A 134 9.32 8.97 13.03
N TYR A 135 8.34 8.67 12.19
CA TYR A 135 8.50 8.78 10.73
C TYR A 135 7.61 9.83 10.07
N PHE A 136 6.46 10.16 10.66
CA PHE A 136 5.43 10.98 10.00
C PHE A 136 5.13 12.30 10.72
N LYS A 137 5.48 12.39 12.01
CA LYS A 137 5.37 13.63 12.75
C LYS A 137 6.41 14.62 12.24
N SER A 138 5.94 15.63 11.52
CA SER A 138 6.76 16.79 11.17
C SER A 138 7.14 17.54 12.47
N ASN A 139 8.40 17.96 12.58
CA ASN A 139 8.76 19.05 13.51
C ASN A 139 8.22 20.39 13.01
#